data_AF-A0A2V9NI70-F1
#
_entry.id   AF-A0A2V9NI70-F1
#
_cell.length_a   1.000
_cell.length_b   1.000
_cell.length_c   1.000
_cell.angle_alpha   90.00
_cell.angle_beta   90.00
_cell.angle_gamma   90.00
#
_symmetry.space_group_name_H-M   'P 1'
#
loop_
_entity.id
_entity.type
_entity.pdbx_description
1 polymer ?
#
loop_
_entity_poly.entity_id
_entity_poly.type
_entity_poly.pdbx_seq_one_letter_code
_entity_poly.pdbx_strand_id
1 'polypeptide(L)'
;MREEHSAYNLVALILEKKTGLPFATAMDRLFFQPANLTASGVDDDSVTQAGGMAKGYEPEGTYGLKPARAIHWSAKTGNASVYTTAGDEARFVDALFSGHILSSASRRAVLDRSMRVGYGWFKSENKRFGETAYYMNGRAPGFASFVIHLPQAQTTVVVLSNIYSSATTTIGYDIAALSLGLSYRRFHVRVHPPSAAELKTCTGTFQFGPDFYQANAKLALTASVARNYGCAGRRANSQR
;
A
#
# COMPACT_ATOMS: atom_id res chain seq x y z
N MET A 1 -15.87 -7.67 -6.69
CA MET A 1 -15.45 -6.34 -6.19
C MET A 1 -14.28 -5.91 -7.05
N ARG A 2 -14.40 -4.82 -7.81
CA ARG A 2 -13.33 -4.29 -8.66
C ARG A 2 -12.70 -3.11 -7.95
N GLU A 3 -11.39 -3.13 -7.79
CA GLU A 3 -10.62 -1.99 -7.31
C GLU A 3 -10.32 -1.09 -8.53
N GLU A 4 -10.79 0.15 -8.50
CA GLU A 4 -10.68 1.09 -9.61
C GLU A 4 -9.98 2.36 -9.16
N HIS A 5 -8.67 2.43 -9.38
CA HIS A 5 -7.84 3.56 -8.97
C HIS A 5 -8.21 4.86 -9.69
N SER A 6 -8.67 4.76 -10.95
CA SER A 6 -9.08 5.91 -11.76
C SER A 6 -10.31 6.63 -11.22
N ALA A 7 -11.17 5.95 -10.44
CA ALA A 7 -12.31 6.59 -9.79
C ALA A 7 -11.85 7.66 -8.80
N TYR A 8 -10.72 7.46 -8.12
CA TYR A 8 -10.15 8.44 -7.20
C TYR A 8 -9.49 9.63 -7.92
N ASN A 9 -8.98 9.46 -9.15
CA ASN A 9 -8.59 10.61 -9.98
C ASN A 9 -9.81 11.51 -10.29
N LEU A 10 -10.97 10.91 -10.53
CA LEU A 10 -12.19 11.68 -10.78
C LEU A 10 -12.66 12.41 -9.51
N VAL A 11 -12.54 11.79 -8.33
CA VAL A 11 -12.82 12.46 -7.04
C VAL A 11 -11.90 13.67 -6.84
N ALA A 12 -10.60 13.54 -7.15
CA ALA A 12 -9.68 14.67 -7.12
C ALA A 12 -10.11 15.79 -8.08
N LEU A 13 -10.47 15.45 -9.32
CA LEU A 13 -10.96 16.43 -10.29
C LEU A 13 -12.24 17.15 -9.81
N ILE A 14 -13.17 16.43 -9.16
CA ILE A 14 -14.37 17.04 -8.58
C ILE A 14 -13.98 18.07 -7.51
N LEU A 15 -13.01 17.74 -6.65
CA LEU A 15 -12.51 18.66 -5.63
C LEU A 15 -11.92 19.92 -6.27
N GLU A 16 -11.09 19.76 -7.31
CA GLU A 16 -10.53 20.90 -8.06
C GLU A 16 -11.62 21.78 -8.67
N LYS A 17 -12.63 21.18 -9.32
CA LYS A 17 -13.74 21.92 -9.93
C LYS A 17 -14.60 22.65 -8.90
N LYS A 18 -14.79 22.08 -7.71
CA LYS A 18 -15.58 22.70 -6.64
C LYS A 18 -14.84 23.82 -5.91
N THR A 19 -13.52 23.73 -5.82
CA THR A 19 -12.68 24.67 -5.07
C THR A 19 -12.06 25.75 -5.95
N GLY A 20 -11.88 25.48 -7.26
CA GLY A 20 -11.09 26.30 -8.16
C GLY A 20 -9.57 26.22 -7.91
N LEU A 21 -9.13 25.28 -7.05
CA LEU A 21 -7.73 25.11 -6.66
C LEU A 21 -7.16 23.82 -7.28
N PRO A 22 -5.84 23.77 -7.59
CA PRO A 22 -5.17 22.50 -7.86
C PRO A 22 -5.32 21.53 -6.68
N PHE A 23 -5.38 20.22 -6.95
CA PHE A 23 -5.65 19.21 -5.92
C PHE A 23 -4.69 19.29 -4.73
N ALA A 24 -3.39 19.46 -4.97
CA ALA A 24 -2.38 19.60 -3.91
C ALA A 24 -2.68 20.80 -2.99
N THR A 25 -3.00 21.95 -3.56
CA THR A 25 -3.37 23.17 -2.82
C THR A 25 -4.69 23.02 -2.08
N ALA A 26 -5.68 22.36 -2.69
CA ALA A 26 -6.96 22.06 -2.04
C ALA A 26 -6.76 21.15 -0.82
N MET A 27 -5.95 20.10 -0.95
CA MET A 27 -5.63 19.17 0.14
C MET A 27 -4.87 19.86 1.28
N ASP A 28 -3.87 20.67 0.98
CA ASP A 28 -3.14 21.44 2.00
C ASP A 28 -4.08 22.35 2.78
N ARG A 29 -4.87 23.17 2.07
CA ARG A 29 -5.78 24.15 2.69
C ARG A 29 -6.93 23.51 3.46
N LEU A 30 -7.56 22.47 2.91
CA LEU A 30 -8.81 21.92 3.45
C LEU A 30 -8.60 20.77 4.41
N PHE A 31 -7.41 20.14 4.41
CA PHE A 31 -7.18 18.91 5.15
C PHE A 31 -5.86 18.90 5.92
N PHE A 32 -4.69 19.06 5.27
CA PHE A 32 -3.41 18.91 5.98
C PHE A 32 -3.19 20.02 7.02
N GLN A 33 -3.40 21.29 6.68
CA GLN A 33 -3.26 22.40 7.64
C GLN A 33 -4.29 22.31 8.78
N PRO A 34 -5.61 22.14 8.53
CA PRO A 34 -6.58 22.04 9.61
C PRO A 34 -6.37 20.83 10.54
N ALA A 35 -5.82 19.73 10.02
CA ALA A 35 -5.50 18.53 10.80
C ALA A 35 -4.08 18.55 11.39
N ASN A 36 -3.33 19.65 11.23
CA ASN A 36 -1.94 19.80 11.72
C ASN A 36 -0.99 18.68 11.24
N LEU A 37 -1.10 18.32 9.96
CA LEU A 37 -0.31 17.28 9.29
C LEU A 37 0.87 17.92 8.55
N THR A 38 1.80 18.52 9.30
CA THR A 38 2.83 19.43 8.77
C THR A 38 3.93 18.73 7.98
N ALA A 39 3.99 17.39 8.01
CA ALA A 39 4.94 16.56 7.27
C ALA A 39 4.22 15.69 6.23
N SER A 40 3.05 16.14 5.75
CA SER A 40 2.23 15.49 4.75
C SER A 40 1.93 16.43 3.59
N GLY A 41 1.74 15.86 2.41
CA GLY A 41 1.46 16.63 1.21
C GLY A 41 1.07 15.75 0.04
N VAL A 42 0.85 16.39 -1.11
CA VAL A 42 0.63 15.71 -2.39
C VAL A 42 1.86 15.92 -3.26
N ASP A 43 2.42 14.85 -3.79
CA ASP A 43 3.43 14.91 -4.85
C ASP A 43 2.72 15.03 -6.21
N ASP A 44 2.81 16.22 -6.80
CA ASP A 44 2.29 16.56 -8.13
C ASP A 44 3.43 16.78 -9.14
N ASP A 45 4.60 16.19 -8.89
CA ASP A 45 5.86 16.39 -9.61
C ASP A 45 6.50 17.78 -9.42
N SER A 46 5.86 18.71 -8.69
CA SER A 46 6.47 20.00 -8.32
C SER A 46 7.29 19.92 -7.03
N VAL A 47 7.10 18.85 -6.26
CA VAL A 47 7.86 18.58 -5.04
C VAL A 47 9.28 18.23 -5.43
N THR A 48 10.16 19.23 -5.43
CA THR A 48 11.59 18.97 -5.40
C THR A 48 11.87 18.05 -4.21
N GLN A 49 12.69 17.01 -4.37
CA GLN A 49 13.16 16.16 -3.27
C GLN A 49 13.99 17.00 -2.29
N ALA A 50 13.32 17.88 -1.54
CA ALA A 50 13.88 18.62 -0.44
C ALA A 50 14.26 17.61 0.64
N GLY A 51 15.31 17.93 1.42
CA GLY A 51 15.84 17.04 2.44
C GLY A 51 14.73 16.53 3.37
N GLY A 52 14.62 15.21 3.52
CA GLY A 52 13.63 14.55 4.38
C GLY A 52 12.75 13.51 3.68
N MET A 53 12.62 13.54 2.35
CA MET A 53 11.86 12.53 1.61
C MET A 53 12.64 11.22 1.45
N ALA A 54 12.00 10.10 1.74
CA ALA A 54 12.60 8.77 1.56
C ALA A 54 12.78 8.45 0.06
N LYS A 55 13.92 7.85 -0.30
CA LYS A 55 14.15 7.30 -1.64
C LYS A 55 13.54 5.90 -1.72
N GLY A 56 12.74 5.65 -2.76
CA GLY A 56 12.08 4.37 -2.97
C GLY A 56 12.96 3.35 -3.68
N TYR A 57 12.84 2.08 -3.28
CA TYR A 57 13.62 0.95 -3.79
C TYR A 57 12.74 -0.21 -4.25
N GLU A 58 13.19 -0.90 -5.29
CA GLU A 58 12.59 -2.14 -5.78
C GLU A 58 13.53 -3.31 -5.57
N PRO A 59 13.01 -4.52 -5.30
CA PRO A 59 13.83 -5.73 -5.26
C PRO A 59 14.62 -5.94 -6.56
N GLU A 60 15.91 -6.26 -6.41
CA GLU A 60 16.81 -6.65 -7.48
C GLU A 60 17.35 -8.06 -7.22
N GLY A 61 16.81 -9.04 -7.94
CA GLY A 61 17.09 -10.45 -7.65
C GLY A 61 16.54 -10.86 -6.28
N THR A 62 17.27 -11.73 -5.58
CA THR A 62 16.81 -12.31 -4.31
C THR A 62 17.14 -11.45 -3.09
N TYR A 63 18.29 -10.77 -3.11
CA TYR A 63 18.81 -10.03 -1.96
C TYR A 63 19.19 -8.58 -2.26
N GLY A 64 19.18 -8.19 -3.55
CA GLY A 64 19.53 -6.84 -3.96
C GLY A 64 18.35 -5.88 -3.85
N LEU A 65 18.68 -4.61 -3.77
CA LEU A 65 17.75 -3.49 -3.92
C LEU A 65 18.34 -2.55 -4.95
N LYS A 66 17.49 -2.04 -5.84
CA LYS A 66 17.84 -0.98 -6.77
C LYS A 66 16.91 0.21 -6.60
N PRO A 67 17.30 1.43 -7.00
CA PRO A 67 16.38 2.55 -7.04
C PRO A 67 15.12 2.19 -7.83
N ALA A 68 13.96 2.53 -7.29
CA ALA A 68 12.70 2.29 -7.97
C ALA A 68 12.62 3.10 -9.28
N ARG A 69 11.82 2.61 -10.22
CA ARG A 69 11.58 3.37 -11.45
C ARG A 69 10.93 4.72 -11.13
N ALA A 70 11.42 5.78 -11.75
CA ALA A 70 10.76 7.07 -11.69
C ALA A 70 9.36 6.97 -12.33
N ILE A 71 8.39 7.62 -11.70
CA ILE A 71 7.06 7.84 -12.25
C ILE A 71 6.70 9.31 -12.10
N HIS A 72 5.74 9.76 -12.90
CA HIS A 72 5.08 11.03 -12.69
C HIS A 72 3.99 10.85 -11.62
N TRP A 73 4.17 11.47 -10.47
CA TRP A 73 3.23 11.40 -9.35
C TRP A 73 1.95 12.17 -9.60
N SER A 74 1.97 13.17 -10.49
CA SER A 74 0.76 13.81 -11.01
C SER A 74 -0.23 12.82 -11.63
N ALA A 75 0.24 11.70 -12.20
CA ALA A 75 -0.63 10.62 -12.71
C ALA A 75 -1.33 9.81 -11.60
N LYS A 76 -0.87 9.96 -10.35
CA LYS A 76 -1.41 9.30 -9.14
C LYS A 76 -2.28 10.22 -8.29
N THR A 77 -2.54 11.44 -8.74
CA THR A 77 -3.44 12.40 -8.10
C THR A 77 -4.77 11.76 -7.71
N GLY A 78 -5.13 11.93 -6.44
CA GLY A 78 -6.32 11.35 -5.83
C GLY A 78 -6.20 9.90 -5.36
N ASN A 79 -5.37 9.08 -6.03
CA ASN A 79 -5.32 7.63 -5.75
C ASN A 79 -4.08 7.17 -4.96
N ALA A 80 -2.92 7.82 -5.10
CA ALA A 80 -1.68 7.35 -4.47
C ALA A 80 -0.55 8.40 -4.38
N SER A 81 -0.82 9.69 -4.65
CA SER A 81 0.21 10.74 -4.67
C SER A 81 0.47 11.42 -3.32
N VAL A 82 -0.20 11.01 -2.24
CA VAL A 82 0.06 11.57 -0.91
C VAL A 82 1.35 10.99 -0.34
N TYR A 83 2.22 11.85 0.18
CA TYR A 83 3.31 11.47 1.07
C TYR A 83 3.00 11.93 2.50
N THR A 84 3.53 11.20 3.48
CA THR A 84 3.28 11.45 4.90
C THR A 84 4.37 10.80 5.76
N THR A 85 4.28 11.00 7.08
CA THR A 85 5.05 10.29 8.10
C THR A 85 4.13 9.40 8.92
N ALA A 86 4.70 8.42 9.62
CA ALA A 86 3.90 7.57 10.52
C ALA A 86 3.20 8.38 11.63
N GLY A 87 3.80 9.49 12.07
CA GLY A 87 3.22 10.38 13.08
C GLY A 87 2.04 11.19 12.56
N ASP A 88 2.14 11.73 11.34
CA ASP A 88 1.00 12.44 10.71
C ASP A 88 -0.14 11.49 10.37
N GLU A 89 0.15 10.32 9.80
CA GLU A 89 -0.89 9.31 9.51
C GLU A 89 -1.62 8.88 10.79
N ALA A 90 -0.88 8.69 11.90
CA ALA A 90 -1.50 8.38 13.20
C ALA A 90 -2.38 9.53 13.71
N ARG A 91 -1.95 10.79 13.55
CA ARG A 91 -2.76 11.98 13.89
C ARG A 91 -4.03 12.06 13.03
N PHE A 92 -3.92 11.77 11.73
CA PHE A 92 -5.07 11.74 10.84
C PHE A 92 -6.10 10.71 11.31
N VAL A 93 -5.65 9.48 11.58
CA VAL A 93 -6.53 8.41 12.08
C VAL A 93 -7.18 8.84 13.40
N ASP A 94 -6.41 9.35 14.36
CA ASP A 94 -6.96 9.83 15.62
C ASP A 94 -8.02 10.92 15.40
N ALA A 95 -7.74 11.92 14.56
CA ALA A 95 -8.66 13.01 14.25
C ALA A 95 -9.96 12.53 13.57
N LEU A 96 -9.87 11.53 12.68
CA LEU A 96 -11.01 10.89 12.03
C LEU A 96 -11.90 10.17 13.04
N PHE A 97 -11.30 9.40 13.95
CA PHE A 97 -12.01 8.58 14.91
C PHE A 97 -12.48 9.35 16.15
N SER A 98 -11.86 10.48 16.48
CA SER A 98 -12.31 11.39 17.55
C SER A 98 -13.35 12.42 17.06
N GLY A 99 -13.45 12.66 15.76
CA GLY A 99 -14.49 13.50 15.15
C GLY A 99 -14.12 14.97 14.93
N HIS A 100 -12.83 15.27 14.80
CA HIS A 100 -12.34 16.64 14.66
C HIS A 100 -12.27 17.15 13.21
N ILE A 101 -12.18 16.26 12.22
CA ILE A 101 -11.91 16.65 10.81
C ILE A 101 -13.11 16.57 9.87
N LEU A 102 -14.21 15.91 10.28
CA LEU A 102 -15.38 15.68 9.44
C LEU A 102 -16.64 16.07 10.21
N SER A 103 -17.67 16.54 9.48
CA SER A 103 -19.02 16.64 10.03
C SER A 103 -19.49 15.29 10.56
N SER A 104 -20.37 15.28 11.57
CA SER A 104 -20.90 14.04 12.13
C SER A 104 -21.56 13.14 11.08
N ALA A 105 -22.22 13.72 10.08
CA ALA A 105 -22.83 12.97 8.98
C ALA A 105 -21.78 12.32 8.07
N SER A 106 -20.77 13.09 7.64
CA SER A 106 -19.67 12.59 6.81
C SER A 106 -18.86 11.51 7.52
N ARG A 107 -18.56 11.72 8.81
CA ARG A 107 -17.85 10.74 9.64
C ARG A 107 -18.62 9.42 9.75
N ARG A 108 -19.93 9.47 10.00
CA ARG A 108 -20.76 8.25 10.03
C ARG A 108 -20.70 7.50 8.70
N ALA A 109 -20.73 8.22 7.57
CA ALA A 109 -20.66 7.59 6.25
C ALA A 109 -19.31 6.90 5.98
N VAL A 110 -18.19 7.53 6.36
CA VAL A 110 -16.84 6.94 6.23
C VAL A 110 -16.70 5.70 7.12
N LEU A 111 -17.20 5.78 8.36
CA LEU A 111 -17.03 4.76 9.39
C LEU A 111 -18.10 3.64 9.37
N ASP A 112 -19.06 3.69 8.45
CA ASP A 112 -20.17 2.74 8.37
C ASP A 112 -19.69 1.29 8.22
N ARG A 113 -20.01 0.45 9.20
CA ARG A 113 -19.59 -0.96 9.28
C ARG A 113 -20.35 -1.89 8.33
N SER A 114 -21.48 -1.45 7.78
CA SER A 114 -22.27 -2.24 6.82
C SER A 114 -21.52 -2.44 5.49
N MET A 115 -20.61 -1.52 5.15
CA MET A 115 -19.79 -1.57 3.96
C MET A 115 -18.41 -2.17 4.25
N ARG A 116 -18.12 -3.34 3.70
CA ARG A 116 -16.78 -3.98 3.81
C ARG A 116 -15.66 -3.13 3.17
N VAL A 117 -15.99 -2.41 2.10
CA VAL A 117 -15.14 -1.37 1.50
C VAL A 117 -15.93 -0.07 1.56
N GLY A 118 -15.50 0.84 2.41
CA GLY A 118 -16.10 2.16 2.54
C GLY A 118 -15.37 3.21 1.71
N TYR A 119 -15.57 4.47 2.09
CA TYR A 119 -14.83 5.60 1.53
C TYR A 119 -13.38 5.58 2.02
N GLY A 120 -12.48 5.00 1.21
CA GLY A 120 -11.03 4.99 1.48
C GLY A 120 -10.55 3.98 2.53
N TRP A 121 -11.39 3.04 2.99
CA TRP A 121 -11.03 2.06 4.03
C TRP A 121 -11.58 0.65 3.76
N PHE A 122 -10.77 -0.36 4.06
CA PHE A 122 -11.27 -1.71 4.30
C PHE A 122 -11.74 -1.84 5.74
N LYS A 123 -12.81 -2.61 5.93
CA LYS A 123 -13.43 -2.88 7.23
C LYS A 123 -13.77 -4.36 7.31
N SER A 124 -13.34 -5.03 8.37
CA SER A 124 -13.75 -6.41 8.62
C SER A 124 -13.67 -6.77 10.10
N GLU A 125 -14.55 -7.68 10.52
CA GLU A 125 -14.38 -8.35 11.81
C GLU A 125 -13.07 -9.14 11.80
N ASN A 126 -12.18 -8.78 12.71
CA ASN A 126 -10.90 -9.41 12.81
C ASN A 126 -10.89 -10.36 14.01
N LYS A 127 -10.99 -11.67 13.72
CA LYS A 127 -10.99 -12.72 14.75
C LYS A 127 -9.76 -12.69 15.64
N ARG A 128 -8.62 -12.19 15.15
CA ARG A 128 -7.38 -12.09 15.94
C ARG A 128 -7.50 -11.04 17.04
N PHE A 129 -8.18 -9.93 16.77
CA PHE A 129 -8.35 -8.81 17.71
C PHE A 129 -9.69 -8.85 18.44
N GLY A 130 -10.64 -9.66 18.00
CA GLY A 130 -11.97 -9.76 18.60
C GLY A 130 -12.86 -8.54 18.32
N GLU A 131 -12.50 -7.70 17.35
CA GLU A 131 -13.22 -6.47 17.02
C GLU A 131 -13.21 -6.15 15.51
N THR A 132 -13.95 -5.13 15.09
CA THR A 132 -13.89 -4.63 13.72
C THR A 132 -12.64 -3.77 13.53
N ALA A 133 -11.74 -4.21 12.64
CA ALA A 133 -10.57 -3.45 12.24
C ALA A 133 -10.88 -2.55 11.04
N TYR A 134 -10.33 -1.34 11.08
CA TYR A 134 -10.29 -0.41 9.95
C TYR A 134 -8.87 -0.38 9.43
N TYR A 135 -8.66 -0.68 8.15
CA TYR A 135 -7.31 -0.76 7.62
C TYR A 135 -7.23 -0.36 6.15
N MET A 136 -6.03 0.01 5.73
CA MET A 136 -5.70 0.25 4.33
C MET A 136 -4.25 -0.14 4.09
N ASN A 137 -3.95 -0.55 2.86
CA ASN A 137 -2.59 -0.78 2.39
C ASN A 137 -2.40 -0.08 1.05
N GLY A 138 -1.20 0.43 0.83
CA GLY A 138 -0.83 1.13 -0.41
C GLY A 138 0.47 0.60 -0.96
N ARG A 139 0.59 0.65 -2.30
CA ARG A 139 1.83 0.34 -3.02
C ARG A 139 1.98 1.27 -4.21
N ALA A 140 3.14 1.89 -4.31
CA ALA A 140 3.58 2.65 -5.46
C ALA A 140 5.04 2.27 -5.74
N PRO A 141 5.58 2.44 -6.95
CA PRO A 141 6.97 2.09 -7.25
C PRO A 141 7.93 2.61 -6.17
N GLY A 142 8.65 1.69 -5.53
CA GLY A 142 9.58 2.02 -4.44
C GLY A 142 9.01 2.16 -3.04
N PHE A 143 7.69 2.07 -2.85
CA PHE A 143 7.05 2.33 -1.57
C PHE A 143 5.92 1.34 -1.26
N ALA A 144 5.73 1.08 0.03
CA ALA A 144 4.58 0.35 0.54
C ALA A 144 4.13 0.95 1.87
N SER A 145 2.83 0.93 2.13
CA SER A 145 2.24 1.42 3.35
C SER A 145 1.18 0.46 3.88
N PHE A 146 0.97 0.51 5.19
CA PHE A 146 -0.14 -0.15 5.86
C PHE A 146 -0.53 0.66 7.09
N VAL A 147 -1.83 0.78 7.29
CA VAL A 147 -2.41 1.35 8.50
C VAL A 147 -3.54 0.45 8.98
N ILE A 148 -3.61 0.24 10.29
CA ILE A 148 -4.73 -0.41 10.96
C ILE A 148 -5.11 0.39 12.20
N HIS A 149 -6.42 0.58 12.40
CA HIS A 149 -7.01 1.13 13.59
C HIS A 149 -8.00 0.13 14.20
N LEU A 150 -7.88 -0.04 15.51
CA LEU A 150 -8.67 -0.91 16.37
C LEU A 150 -9.43 -0.02 17.36
N PRO A 151 -10.71 0.32 17.08
CA PRO A 151 -11.44 1.32 17.87
C PRO A 151 -11.68 0.92 19.33
N GLN A 152 -11.93 -0.37 19.62
CA GLN A 152 -12.17 -0.84 20.99
C GLN A 152 -10.87 -0.83 21.78
N ALA A 153 -9.77 -1.28 21.18
CA ALA A 153 -8.44 -1.22 21.77
C ALA A 153 -7.79 0.18 21.73
N GLN A 154 -8.43 1.17 21.10
CA GLN A 154 -7.90 2.51 20.85
C GLN A 154 -6.47 2.51 20.31
N THR A 155 -6.18 1.57 19.41
CA THR A 155 -4.82 1.31 18.94
C THR A 155 -4.73 1.57 17.44
N THR A 156 -3.78 2.42 17.04
CA THR A 156 -3.42 2.65 15.64
C THR A 156 -1.99 2.17 15.40
N VAL A 157 -1.79 1.40 14.34
CA VAL A 157 -0.46 1.01 13.87
C VAL A 157 -0.29 1.47 12.43
N VAL A 158 0.77 2.23 12.18
CA VAL A 158 1.17 2.69 10.86
C VAL A 158 2.54 2.11 10.53
N VAL A 159 2.67 1.52 9.34
CA VAL A 159 3.92 0.98 8.81
C VAL A 159 4.16 1.56 7.43
N LEU A 160 5.26 2.29 7.27
CA LEU A 160 5.72 2.83 6.00
C LEU A 160 7.04 2.16 5.60
N SER A 161 7.20 1.87 4.31
CA SER A 161 8.37 1.21 3.75
C SER A 161 8.78 1.93 2.47
N ASN A 162 10.07 2.24 2.36
CA ASN A 162 10.69 2.71 1.12
C ASN A 162 11.24 1.54 0.26
N ILE A 163 10.66 0.36 0.44
CA ILE A 163 10.87 -0.82 -0.40
C ILE A 163 9.51 -1.31 -0.88
N TYR A 164 9.38 -1.57 -2.19
CA TYR A 164 8.20 -2.18 -2.79
C TYR A 164 8.02 -3.61 -2.26
N SER A 165 7.26 -3.77 -1.17
CA SER A 165 7.07 -5.03 -0.46
C SER A 165 5.64 -5.16 0.07
N SER A 166 5.16 -6.39 0.31
CA SER A 166 3.86 -6.65 0.95
C SER A 166 4.02 -6.90 2.44
N ALA A 167 5.26 -6.91 2.93
CA ALA A 167 5.56 -7.22 4.32
C ALA A 167 4.94 -6.19 5.29
N THR A 168 4.69 -4.95 4.84
CA THR A 168 4.09 -3.89 5.68
C THR A 168 2.76 -4.31 6.31
N THR A 169 1.90 -5.01 5.55
CA THR A 169 0.63 -5.53 6.06
C THR A 169 0.85 -6.53 7.19
N THR A 170 1.67 -7.56 6.96
CA THR A 170 1.96 -8.58 7.98
C THR A 170 2.61 -7.97 9.21
N ILE A 171 3.63 -7.12 9.01
CA ILE A 171 4.34 -6.41 10.08
C ILE A 171 3.35 -5.58 10.90
N GLY A 172 2.46 -4.82 10.27
CA GLY A 172 1.50 -3.99 10.99
C GLY A 172 0.48 -4.79 11.80
N TYR A 173 -0.04 -5.89 11.25
CA TYR A 173 -0.90 -6.81 12.00
C TYR A 173 -0.17 -7.44 13.21
N ASP A 174 1.10 -7.81 13.05
CA ASP A 174 1.88 -8.41 14.13
C ASP A 174 2.30 -7.39 15.19
N ILE A 175 2.60 -6.14 14.81
CA ILE A 175 2.84 -5.04 15.76
C ILE A 175 1.57 -4.74 16.56
N ALA A 176 0.40 -4.66 15.91
CA ALA A 176 -0.87 -4.44 16.60
C ALA A 176 -1.21 -5.58 17.57
N ALA A 177 -0.89 -6.83 17.22
CA ALA A 177 -1.06 -7.95 18.14
C ALA A 177 -0.08 -7.88 19.31
N LEU A 178 1.19 -7.56 19.03
CA LEU A 178 2.23 -7.42 20.04
C LEU A 178 1.86 -6.32 21.06
N SER A 179 1.34 -5.17 20.61
CA SER A 179 0.93 -4.07 21.50
C SER A 179 -0.24 -4.44 22.42
N LEU A 180 -1.03 -5.45 22.05
CA LEU A 180 -2.16 -5.96 22.82
C LEU A 180 -1.85 -7.24 23.59
N GLY A 181 -0.59 -7.68 23.62
CA GLY A 181 -0.19 -8.92 24.30
C GLY A 181 -0.74 -10.19 23.64
N LEU A 182 -1.18 -10.12 22.38
CA LEU A 182 -1.73 -11.23 21.63
C LEU A 182 -0.62 -12.02 20.91
N SER A 183 -0.94 -13.28 20.58
CA SER A 183 -0.05 -14.11 19.77
C SER A 183 0.31 -13.44 18.44
N TYR A 184 1.60 -13.47 18.12
CA TYR A 184 2.13 -12.92 16.87
C TYR A 184 3.07 -13.88 16.16
N ARG A 185 3.19 -13.70 14.85
CA ARG A 185 4.15 -14.44 14.04
C ARG A 185 5.40 -13.59 13.90
N ARG A 186 6.56 -14.15 14.18
CA ARG A 186 7.82 -13.49 13.82
C ARG A 186 7.96 -13.57 12.31
N PHE A 187 8.20 -12.43 11.68
CA PHE A 187 8.57 -12.40 10.28
C PHE A 187 9.96 -13.01 10.14
N HIS A 188 10.02 -14.25 9.67
CA HIS A 188 11.28 -14.94 9.41
C HIS A 188 11.74 -14.62 7.99
N VAL A 189 12.70 -13.70 7.87
CA VAL A 189 13.41 -13.49 6.62
C VAL A 189 14.19 -14.78 6.31
N ARG A 190 13.89 -15.42 5.17
CA ARG A 190 14.72 -16.54 4.70
C ARG A 190 16.11 -16.00 4.36
N VAL A 191 17.10 -16.40 5.15
CA VAL A 191 18.50 -15.99 4.95
C VAL A 191 19.15 -16.79 3.81
N HIS A 192 18.68 -18.02 3.58
CA HIS A 192 19.19 -18.90 2.53
C HIS A 192 18.18 -19.06 1.39
N PRO A 193 18.66 -19.23 0.15
CA PRO A 193 17.79 -19.53 -0.98
C PRO A 193 17.10 -20.87 -0.74
N PRO A 194 15.89 -21.10 -1.30
CA PRO A 194 15.22 -22.39 -1.20
C PRO A 194 16.10 -23.50 -1.78
N SER A 195 16.14 -24.66 -1.12
CA SER A 195 16.82 -25.84 -1.61
C SER A 195 16.18 -26.35 -2.92
N ALA A 196 16.93 -27.13 -3.71
CA ALA A 196 16.38 -27.75 -4.92
C ALA A 196 15.14 -28.62 -4.64
N ALA A 197 15.07 -29.25 -3.46
CA ALA A 197 13.91 -30.03 -3.03
C ALA A 197 12.70 -29.13 -2.75
N GLU A 198 12.89 -28.00 -2.05
CA GLU A 198 11.82 -27.02 -1.82
C GLU A 198 11.34 -26.39 -3.13
N LEU A 199 12.26 -26.05 -4.04
CA LEU A 199 11.90 -25.50 -5.35
C LEU A 199 11.00 -26.45 -6.14
N LYS A 200 11.26 -27.77 -6.08
CA LYS A 200 10.39 -28.78 -6.72
C LYS A 200 8.96 -28.77 -6.17
N THR A 201 8.75 -28.43 -4.90
CA THR A 201 7.40 -28.30 -4.33
C THR A 201 6.63 -27.10 -4.88
N CYS A 202 7.33 -26.12 -5.44
CA CYS A 202 6.75 -24.93 -6.04
C CYS A 202 6.62 -25.03 -7.57
N THR A 203 7.13 -26.09 -8.20
CA THR A 203 7.01 -26.28 -9.66
C THR A 203 5.77 -27.07 -10.03
N GLY A 204 5.15 -26.73 -11.15
CA GLY A 204 3.96 -27.43 -11.63
C GLY A 204 3.25 -26.68 -12.74
N THR A 205 2.22 -27.31 -13.29
CA THR A 205 1.29 -26.67 -14.23
C THR A 205 0.02 -26.31 -13.49
N PHE A 206 -0.28 -25.02 -13.48
CA PHE A 206 -1.49 -24.45 -12.89
C PHE A 206 -2.44 -24.07 -14.01
N GLN A 207 -3.74 -24.29 -13.82
CA GLN A 207 -4.77 -23.88 -14.76
C GLN A 207 -5.67 -22.87 -14.09
N PHE A 208 -5.87 -21.74 -14.74
CA PHE A 208 -6.86 -20.76 -14.32
C PHE A 208 -8.28 -21.28 -14.60
N GLY A 209 -9.25 -20.80 -13.82
CA GLY A 209 -10.65 -21.15 -14.01
C GLY A 209 -11.18 -20.76 -15.40
N PRO A 210 -12.30 -21.37 -15.83
CA PRO A 210 -12.97 -21.01 -17.08
C PRO A 210 -13.51 -19.56 -17.07
N ASP A 211 -13.64 -18.97 -15.88
CA ASP A 211 -14.11 -17.61 -15.61
C ASP A 211 -12.97 -16.56 -15.55
N PHE A 212 -11.73 -16.96 -15.79
CA PHE A 212 -10.60 -16.04 -15.85
C PHE A 212 -10.55 -15.28 -17.19
N TYR A 213 -9.92 -14.09 -17.21
CA TYR A 213 -9.83 -13.25 -18.41
C TYR A 213 -9.31 -14.00 -19.65
N GLN A 214 -8.37 -14.92 -19.45
CA GLN A 214 -8.05 -15.97 -20.43
C GLN A 214 -8.53 -17.31 -19.88
N ALA A 215 -9.69 -17.75 -20.36
CA ALA A 215 -10.33 -18.98 -19.90
C ALA A 215 -9.40 -20.19 -20.05
N ASN A 216 -9.26 -20.98 -18.98
CA ASN A 216 -8.43 -22.20 -18.94
C ASN A 216 -6.95 -21.99 -19.29
N ALA A 217 -6.42 -20.76 -19.17
CA ALA A 217 -5.01 -20.51 -19.38
C ALA A 217 -4.15 -21.39 -18.46
N LYS A 218 -3.08 -21.96 -19.01
CA LYS A 218 -2.14 -22.82 -18.29
C LYS A 218 -0.84 -22.06 -18.03
N LEU A 219 -0.41 -22.03 -16.77
CA LEU A 219 0.86 -21.48 -16.35
C LEU A 219 1.77 -22.63 -15.88
N ALA A 220 2.90 -22.81 -16.53
CA ALA A 220 3.94 -23.71 -16.05
C ALA A 220 4.94 -22.91 -15.21
N LEU A 221 5.01 -23.22 -13.92
CA LEU A 221 6.03 -22.68 -13.03
C LEU A 221 7.20 -23.66 -12.99
N THR A 222 8.34 -23.23 -13.51
CA THR A 222 9.59 -23.98 -13.47
C THR A 222 10.58 -23.27 -12.55
N ALA A 223 11.40 -24.04 -11.85
CA ALA A 223 12.47 -23.51 -11.03
C ALA A 223 13.79 -23.91 -11.69
N SER A 224 14.60 -22.92 -12.06
CA SER A 224 15.98 -23.13 -12.47
C SER A 224 16.90 -22.55 -11.40
N VAL A 225 17.89 -23.34 -10.98
CA VAL A 225 18.96 -22.82 -10.13
C VAL A 225 19.89 -22.04 -11.05
N ALA A 226 19.90 -20.71 -10.92
CA ALA A 226 20.84 -19.88 -11.65
C ALA A 226 22.27 -20.27 -11.21
N ARG A 227 23.05 -20.87 -12.12
CA ARG A 227 24.47 -21.10 -11.92
C ARG A 227 25.20 -19.77 -12.12
N ASN A 228 25.48 -19.10 -11.00
CA ASN A 228 26.43 -18.01 -10.81
C ASN A 228 26.16 -16.64 -11.46
N TYR A 229 26.52 -15.65 -10.65
CA TYR A 229 26.61 -14.21 -10.83
C TYR A 229 27.34 -13.80 -12.13
N GLY A 230 26.71 -12.96 -12.94
CA GLY A 230 27.35 -12.31 -14.09
C GLY A 230 26.34 -11.73 -15.08
N CYS A 231 26.32 -10.40 -15.21
CA CYS A 231 25.54 -9.67 -16.21
C CYS A 231 25.86 -10.15 -17.65
N ALA A 232 24.85 -10.57 -18.41
CA ALA A 232 24.80 -10.41 -19.88
C ALA A 232 23.40 -10.76 -20.41
N GLY A 233 22.60 -9.76 -20.72
CA GLY A 233 21.42 -9.94 -21.57
C GLY A 233 21.86 -10.13 -23.03
N ARG A 234 21.37 -11.17 -23.70
CA ARG A 234 21.34 -11.23 -25.18
C ARG A 234 19.88 -11.21 -25.63
N ARG A 235 19.53 -10.20 -26.44
CA ARG A 235 18.34 -10.23 -27.30
C ARG A 235 18.60 -11.21 -28.43
N ALA A 236 17.68 -12.15 -28.66
CA ALA A 236 17.62 -12.90 -29.91
C ALA A 236 16.62 -12.20 -30.83
N ASN A 237 17.12 -11.64 -31.94
CA ASN A 237 16.30 -11.22 -33.07
C ASN A 237 15.69 -12.46 -33.73
N SER A 238 14.38 -12.46 -33.92
CA SER A 238 13.71 -13.39 -34.84
C SER A 238 13.71 -12.79 -36.25
N GLN A 239 14.46 -13.42 -37.16
CA GLN A 239 14.14 -13.42 -38.58
C GLN A 239 14.16 -14.87 -39.05
N ARG A 240 12.99 -15.37 -39.44
CA ARG A 240 12.68 -15.99 -40.73
C ARG A 240 11.18 -16.18 -40.84
#